data_AF-A0A345CQX8-F1
#
_entry.id   AF-A0A345CQX8-F1
#
_cell.length_a   1.000
_cell.length_b   1.000
_cell.length_c   1.000
_cell.angle_alpha   90.00
_cell.angle_beta   90.00
_cell.angle_gamma   90.00
#
_symmetry.space_group_name_H-M   'P 1'
#
loop_
_entity.id
_entity.type
_entity.pdbx_description
1 polymer ?
#
loop_
_entity_poly.entity_id
_entity_poly.type
_entity_poly.pdbx_seq_one_letter_code
_entity_poly.pdbx_strand_id
1 'polypeptide(L)'
;MRLSTLKAAYDCIGDGIKTLPVFPYYSLELGELYGAIDGQKFSVECPTIKTRASKKYFGLGKGVVAYTLLCNHIPLNGDLIGAHEYEVHHVFDIW
;
A
#
# COMPACT_ATOMS: atom_id res chain seq x y z
N MET A 1 -20.10 -2.32 -1.07
CA MET A 1 -19.05 -1.31 -0.82
C MET A 1 -18.73 -0.61 -2.14
N ARG A 2 -18.80 0.73 -2.21
CA ARG A 2 -18.52 1.48 -3.44
C ARG A 2 -17.07 1.98 -3.37
N LEU A 3 -16.25 1.67 -4.37
CA LEU A 3 -14.82 2.05 -4.36
C LEU A 3 -14.61 3.56 -4.22
N SER A 4 -15.47 4.37 -4.85
CA SER A 4 -15.40 5.84 -4.77
C SER A 4 -15.64 6.38 -3.36
N THR A 5 -16.48 5.72 -2.54
CA THR A 5 -16.70 6.15 -1.16
C THR A 5 -15.57 5.71 -0.23
N LEU A 6 -14.80 4.68 -0.61
CA LEU A 6 -13.65 4.22 0.18
C LEU A 6 -12.48 5.20 0.08
N LYS A 7 -12.15 5.68 -1.13
CA LYS A 7 -11.07 6.66 -1.33
C LYS A 7 -11.37 7.96 -0.58
N ALA A 8 -12.59 8.48 -0.71
CA ALA A 8 -13.01 9.68 0.04
C ALA A 8 -12.93 9.52 1.57
N ALA A 9 -13.32 8.36 2.10
CA ALA A 9 -13.21 8.09 3.54
C ALA A 9 -11.74 8.02 3.99
N TYR A 10 -10.90 7.42 3.17
CA TYR A 10 -9.47 7.31 3.42
C TYR A 10 -8.76 8.66 3.37
N ASP A 11 -9.05 9.49 2.37
CA ASP A 11 -8.51 10.85 2.24
C ASP A 11 -8.85 11.67 3.49
N CYS A 12 -10.10 11.59 3.96
CA CYS A 12 -10.54 12.24 5.20
C CYS A 12 -9.73 11.80 6.43
N ILE A 13 -9.41 10.52 6.56
CA ILE A 13 -8.60 10.00 7.66
C ILE A 13 -7.14 10.48 7.52
N GLY A 14 -6.55 10.39 6.32
CA GLY A 14 -5.18 10.83 6.04
C GLY A 14 -4.98 12.32 6.32
N ASP A 15 -5.92 13.15 5.84
CA ASP A 15 -5.94 14.59 6.10
C ASP A 15 -6.10 14.88 7.60
N GLY A 16 -6.92 14.10 8.30
CA GLY A 16 -7.03 14.18 9.76
C GLY A 16 -5.71 13.92 10.47
N ILE A 17 -4.99 12.86 10.09
CA ILE A 17 -3.69 12.51 10.70
C ILE A 17 -2.66 13.62 10.47
N LYS A 18 -2.66 14.26 9.29
CA LYS A 18 -1.77 15.39 8.98
C LYS A 18 -1.94 16.59 9.93
N THR A 19 -3.14 16.78 10.51
CA THR A 19 -3.40 17.86 11.48
C THR A 19 -2.86 17.57 12.89
N LEU A 20 -2.44 16.34 13.18
CA LEU A 20 -2.00 15.95 14.51
C LEU A 20 -0.64 16.60 14.85
N PRO A 21 -0.44 17.09 16.10
CA PRO A 21 0.84 17.67 16.52
C PRO A 21 2.03 16.72 16.42
N VAL A 22 1.79 15.41 16.35
CA VAL A 22 2.83 14.39 16.22
C VAL A 22 3.35 14.26 14.78
N PHE A 23 2.58 14.68 13.78
CA PHE A 23 2.88 14.46 12.36
C PHE A 23 4.27 15.01 11.92
N PRO A 24 4.73 16.20 12.36
CA PRO A 24 6.05 16.71 12.01
C PRO A 24 7.21 15.82 12.48
N TYR A 25 7.01 14.99 13.50
CA TYR A 25 8.05 14.11 14.04
C TYR A 25 8.22 12.81 13.26
N TYR A 26 7.37 12.54 12.26
CA TYR A 26 7.57 11.44 11.32
C TYR A 26 8.56 11.77 10.20
N SER A 27 8.89 13.07 10.03
CA SER A 27 9.93 13.50 9.11
C SER A 27 11.32 13.37 9.75
N LEU A 28 12.29 12.88 8.96
CA LEU A 28 13.69 12.77 9.39
C LEU A 28 14.38 14.15 9.44
N GLU A 29 14.03 15.03 8.51
CA GLU A 29 14.44 16.44 8.50
C GLU A 29 13.21 17.35 8.64
N LEU A 30 13.34 18.43 9.41
CA LEU A 30 12.26 19.38 9.64
C LEU A 30 11.84 20.05 8.31
N GLY A 31 10.73 19.60 7.75
CA GLY A 31 10.08 20.21 6.58
C GLY A 31 10.00 19.31 5.34
N GLU A 32 10.68 18.17 5.32
CA GLU A 32 10.61 17.24 4.18
C GLU A 32 9.64 16.08 4.44
N LEU A 33 8.88 15.70 3.41
CA LEU A 33 7.99 14.53 3.44
C LEU A 33 8.70 13.33 2.84
N TYR A 34 8.69 12.20 3.54
CA TYR A 34 9.29 10.96 3.08
C TYR A 34 8.26 10.04 2.42
N GLY A 35 8.46 9.79 1.14
CA GLY A 35 7.70 8.79 0.38
C GLY A 35 8.31 7.40 0.51
N ALA A 36 7.49 6.39 0.74
CA ALA A 36 7.89 4.99 0.71
C ALA A 36 6.93 4.18 -0.15
N ILE A 37 7.46 3.20 -0.88
CA ILE A 37 6.66 2.27 -1.64
C ILE A 37 7.06 0.86 -1.24
N ASP A 38 6.08 0.03 -0.89
CA ASP A 38 6.32 -1.34 -0.47
C ASP A 38 5.22 -2.27 -0.96
N GLY A 39 5.62 -3.45 -1.44
CA GLY A 39 4.71 -4.53 -1.83
C GLY A 39 4.61 -5.56 -0.71
N GLN A 40 3.67 -5.50 0.21
CA GLN A 40 3.57 -6.50 1.27
C GLN A 40 2.96 -7.81 0.76
N LYS A 41 3.56 -8.95 1.14
CA LYS A 41 3.19 -10.27 0.62
C LYS A 41 2.26 -10.98 1.60
N PHE A 42 1.03 -11.26 1.16
CA PHE A 42 0.01 -11.89 1.99
C PHE A 42 -0.49 -13.20 1.38
N SER A 43 -0.39 -14.28 2.14
CA SER A 43 -1.06 -15.54 1.82
C SER A 43 -2.57 -15.37 1.95
N VAL A 44 -3.34 -16.04 1.09
CA VAL A 44 -4.81 -15.97 1.11
C VAL A 44 -5.42 -17.37 1.16
N GLU A 45 -6.47 -17.54 1.96
CA GLU A 45 -7.23 -18.79 2.03
C GLU A 45 -8.20 -18.94 0.85
N CYS A 46 -8.85 -17.84 0.46
CA CYS A 46 -9.78 -17.77 -0.66
C CYS A 46 -9.12 -17.05 -1.86
N PRO A 47 -8.73 -17.78 -2.92
CA PRO A 47 -8.06 -17.18 -4.07
C PRO A 47 -8.97 -16.24 -4.85
N THR A 48 -8.42 -15.11 -5.29
CA THR A 48 -9.04 -14.15 -6.22
C THR A 48 -8.36 -14.20 -7.58
N ILE A 49 -8.84 -13.43 -8.55
CA ILE A 49 -8.27 -13.39 -9.91
C ILE A 49 -6.80 -12.93 -9.93
N LYS A 50 -6.39 -12.12 -8.95
CA LYS A 50 -5.03 -11.58 -8.78
C LYS A 50 -4.12 -12.49 -7.95
N THR A 51 -4.66 -13.50 -7.29
CA THR A 51 -3.89 -14.43 -6.47
C THR A 51 -2.92 -15.26 -7.32
N ARG A 52 -1.67 -15.40 -6.87
CA ARG A 52 -0.62 -16.17 -7.54
C ARG A 52 0.12 -17.09 -6.58
N ALA A 53 0.55 -18.24 -7.07
CA ALA A 53 1.44 -19.13 -6.34
C ALA A 53 2.87 -18.57 -6.41
N SER A 54 3.60 -18.64 -5.30
CA SER A 54 5.03 -18.32 -5.28
C SER A 54 5.70 -19.17 -4.22
N LYS A 55 6.64 -20.04 -4.63
CA LYS A 55 7.40 -20.88 -3.68
C LYS A 55 8.19 -20.04 -2.69
N LYS A 56 8.71 -18.89 -3.14
CA LYS A 56 9.50 -17.98 -2.30
C LYS A 56 8.67 -17.32 -1.20
N TYR A 57 7.45 -16.86 -1.53
CA TYR A 57 6.65 -16.04 -0.61
C TYR A 57 5.53 -16.82 0.10
N PHE A 58 4.99 -17.87 -0.52
CA PHE A 58 3.79 -18.57 -0.06
C PHE A 58 3.97 -20.09 0.04
N GLY A 59 5.16 -20.62 -0.25
CA GLY A 59 5.42 -22.06 -0.24
C GLY A 59 4.54 -22.82 -1.24
N LEU A 60 3.68 -23.71 -0.74
CA LEU A 60 2.69 -24.45 -1.54
C LEU A 60 1.36 -23.68 -1.71
N GLY A 61 1.19 -22.59 -0.96
CA GLY A 61 0.00 -21.76 -0.99
C GLY A 61 0.01 -20.74 -2.12
N LYS A 62 -1.00 -19.87 -2.09
CA LYS A 62 -1.10 -18.72 -2.98
C LYS A 62 -1.33 -17.47 -2.16
N GLY A 63 -0.98 -16.34 -2.76
CA GLY A 63 -1.10 -15.05 -2.11
C GLY A 63 -1.21 -13.92 -3.11
N VAL A 64 -1.28 -12.73 -2.54
CA VAL A 64 -1.36 -11.45 -3.25
C VAL A 64 -0.26 -10.54 -2.70
N VAL A 65 0.09 -9.53 -3.47
CA VAL A 65 1.00 -8.47 -3.03
C VAL A 65 0.19 -7.20 -2.90
N ALA A 66 0.10 -6.67 -1.69
CA ALA A 66 -0.50 -5.37 -1.41
C ALA A 66 0.57 -4.31 -1.64
N TYR A 67 0.49 -3.64 -2.78
CA TYR A 67 1.41 -2.59 -3.17
C TYR A 67 0.91 -1.26 -2.62
N THR A 68 1.70 -0.59 -1.80
CA THR A 68 1.27 0.61 -1.05
C THR A 68 2.23 1.75 -1.26
N LEU A 69 1.68 2.93 -1.50
CA LEU A 69 2.39 4.21 -1.48
C LEU A 69 2.11 4.87 -0.13
N LEU A 70 3.16 5.22 0.60
CA LEU A 70 3.08 5.90 1.88
C LEU A 70 3.83 7.23 1.83
N CYS A 71 3.39 8.17 2.66
CA CYS A 71 4.05 9.42 2.95
C CYS A 71 4.06 9.65 4.46
N ASN A 72 5.23 9.79 5.09
CA ASN A 72 5.36 9.99 6.54
C ASN A 72 4.52 8.99 7.36
N HIS A 73 4.62 7.69 7.02
CA HIS A 73 3.84 6.59 7.63
C HIS A 73 2.32 6.65 7.44
N ILE A 74 1.80 7.62 6.69
CA ILE A 74 0.40 7.65 6.26
C ILE A 74 0.33 6.97 4.91
N PRO A 75 -0.46 5.90 4.74
CA PRO A 75 -0.67 5.36 3.41
C PRO A 75 -1.45 6.41 2.59
N LEU A 76 -1.09 6.61 1.32
CA LEU A 76 -1.74 7.53 0.38
C LEU A 76 -2.55 6.79 -0.69
N ASN A 77 -2.04 5.66 -1.17
CA ASN A 77 -2.73 4.83 -2.13
C ASN A 77 -2.26 3.38 -2.05
N GLY A 78 -3.03 2.48 -2.64
CA GLY A 78 -2.66 1.07 -2.72
C GLY A 78 -3.28 0.38 -3.92
N ASP A 79 -2.56 -0.61 -4.43
CA ASP A 79 -3.01 -1.52 -5.47
C ASP A 79 -2.71 -2.97 -5.08
N LEU A 80 -3.33 -3.92 -5.78
CA LEU A 80 -3.19 -5.34 -5.51
C LEU A 80 -2.63 -6.05 -6.75
N ILE A 81 -1.36 -6.42 -6.66
CA ILE A 81 -0.60 -7.06 -7.73
C ILE A 81 -0.33 -8.53 -7.38
N GLY A 82 -0.10 -9.35 -8.40
CA GLY A 82 0.28 -10.76 -8.23
C GLY A 82 1.78 -10.89 -7.94
N ALA A 83 2.19 -11.93 -7.21
CA ALA A 83 3.59 -12.12 -6.82
C ALA A 83 4.60 -12.36 -7.96
N HIS A 84 4.12 -12.53 -9.20
CA HIS A 84 4.93 -12.57 -10.42
C HIS A 84 5.19 -11.19 -11.06
N GLU A 85 4.46 -10.15 -10.64
CA GLU A 85 4.60 -8.80 -11.19
C GLU A 85 5.81 -8.11 -10.54
N TYR A 86 6.55 -7.35 -11.35
CA TYR A 86 7.72 -6.60 -10.87
C TYR A 86 7.26 -5.24 -10.34
N GLU A 87 7.46 -5.01 -9.05
CA GLU A 87 6.97 -3.84 -8.31
C GLU A 87 7.31 -2.51 -8.99
N VAL A 88 8.51 -2.38 -9.56
CA VAL A 88 8.96 -1.12 -10.19
C VAL A 88 8.09 -0.71 -11.38
N HIS A 89 7.46 -1.66 -12.09
CA HIS A 89 6.55 -1.33 -13.18
C HIS A 89 5.31 -0.57 -12.72
N HIS A 90 4.93 -0.70 -11.45
CA HIS A 90 3.72 -0.09 -10.89
C HIS A 90 4.00 1.23 -10.16
N VAL A 91 5.26 1.65 -10.03
CA VAL A 91 5.66 2.86 -9.26
C VAL A 91 4.98 4.13 -9.78
N PHE A 92 4.83 4.28 -11.09
CA PHE A 92 4.21 5.48 -11.67
C PHE A 92 2.68 5.39 -11.78
N ASP A 93 2.14 4.17 -11.69
CA ASP A 93 0.70 3.90 -11.82
C ASP A 93 -0.02 3.97 -10.46
N ILE A 94 0.71 3.93 -9.35
CA ILE A 94 0.18 4.06 -7.98
C ILE A 94 0.00 5.53 -7.57
N TRP A 95 -1.00 6.21 -8.16
CA TRP A 95 -1.35 7.61 -7.85
C TRP A 95 -2.83 7.77 -7.49
#